data_AF-A0A4V2G7A7-F1
#
_entry.id   AF-A0A4V2G7A7-F1
#
_cell.length_a   1.000
_cell.length_b   1.000
_cell.length_c   1.000
_cell.angle_alpha   90.00
_cell.angle_beta   90.00
_cell.angle_gamma   90.00
#
_symmetry.space_group_name_H-M   'P 1'
#
loop_
_entity.id
_entity.type
_entity.pdbx_description
1 polymer ?
#
loop_
_entity_poly.entity_id
_entity_poly.type
_entity_poly.pdbx_seq_one_letter_code
_entity_poly.pdbx_strand_id
1 'polypeptide(L)'
;MTVDDNPPARQRVTLTGISSRAWEHPADRGALTALRELRGFDDVVRGFFGMWNERGFRLSYLAGAIRVDHRQYPRVHRLFAEAAAALDVAQLPELYVRQGPVISGEAIGMDRAFVVITTAAVERLDDDELRALLGHELGHVRSGHAVYKTIMTILTRWVTNVSWLPIGAITLRAIIAGMYEWWRKAELSADRAGLLAGQDPAASLRLLMKLAGGGDLSQIDTAAFLEQAAEYAGGGDLRDSIHKIGMTAWSTHPVPVARAAELNRWIDSGEYTRILGGEYPRRDDDRDTSVTADVKAAAAHYSEAFRVSPDPLVTLVRRMGGGAADLGDWAGTQAGRAWGWAGNVGDAAARAARRASSQPNGGGTGDAGGGSDSAAN
;
A
#
# COMPACT_ATOMS: atom_id res chain seq x y z
N MET A 1 -31.39 -31.18 11.95
CA MET A 1 -31.88 -29.80 12.11
C MET A 1 -30.65 -28.92 12.07
N THR A 2 -30.24 -28.49 10.88
CA THR A 2 -29.09 -27.59 10.70
C THR A 2 -29.55 -26.22 11.14
N VAL A 3 -29.00 -25.74 12.26
CA VAL A 3 -29.17 -24.34 12.67
C VAL A 3 -28.43 -23.52 11.62
N ASP A 4 -29.19 -22.77 10.81
CA ASP A 4 -28.63 -21.72 9.97
C ASP A 4 -28.05 -20.65 10.93
N ASP A 5 -26.77 -20.78 11.25
CA ASP A 5 -26.00 -19.87 12.11
C ASP A 5 -25.63 -18.56 11.42
N ASN A 6 -26.39 -18.16 10.39
CA ASN A 6 -26.13 -16.91 9.69
C ASN A 6 -26.86 -15.78 10.43
N PRO A 7 -26.17 -14.84 11.10
CA PRO A 7 -26.82 -13.70 11.73
C PRO A 7 -27.66 -12.95 10.69
N PRO A 8 -28.78 -12.33 11.10
CA PRO A 8 -29.65 -11.60 10.17
C PRO A 8 -28.83 -10.57 9.39
N ALA A 9 -28.95 -10.59 8.06
CA ALA A 9 -28.21 -9.71 7.18
C ALA A 9 -28.49 -8.25 7.56
N ARG A 10 -27.47 -7.53 8.05
CA ARG A 10 -27.59 -6.11 8.36
C ARG A 10 -27.97 -5.36 7.08
N GLN A 11 -29.01 -4.54 7.15
CA GLN A 11 -29.38 -3.66 6.04
C GLN A 11 -28.35 -2.55 5.94
N ARG A 12 -27.51 -2.60 4.89
CA ARG A 12 -26.49 -1.58 4.61
C ARG A 12 -27.12 -0.39 3.90
N VAL A 13 -26.61 0.79 4.20
CA VAL A 13 -27.07 2.05 3.60
C VAL A 13 -26.39 2.20 2.25
N THR A 14 -27.16 2.50 1.21
CA THR A 14 -26.60 2.88 -0.09
C THR A 14 -26.21 4.36 -0.04
N LEU A 15 -24.92 4.66 -0.15
CA LEU A 15 -24.37 6.02 -0.14
C LEU A 15 -24.57 6.67 -1.51
N THR A 16 -25.82 6.92 -1.86
CA THR A 16 -26.22 7.37 -3.20
C THR A 16 -25.53 8.68 -3.58
N GLY A 17 -24.85 8.69 -4.72
CA GLY A 17 -24.11 9.83 -5.25
C GLY A 17 -22.79 10.12 -4.55
N ILE A 18 -22.32 9.26 -3.64
CA ILE A 18 -21.09 9.50 -2.88
C ILE A 18 -19.86 9.68 -3.79
N SER A 19 -19.11 10.74 -3.52
CA SER A 19 -17.80 11.01 -4.12
C SER A 19 -16.70 10.25 -3.38
N SER A 20 -15.65 9.86 -4.12
CA SER A 20 -14.49 9.22 -3.50
C SER A 20 -13.77 10.10 -2.48
N ARG A 21 -13.94 11.42 -2.62
CA ARG A 21 -13.48 12.43 -1.69
C ARG A 21 -14.05 12.27 -0.27
N ALA A 22 -15.17 11.56 -0.12
CA ALA A 22 -15.78 11.28 1.18
C ALA A 22 -14.93 10.32 2.04
N TRP A 23 -14.21 9.39 1.41
CA TRP A 23 -13.34 8.44 2.11
C TRP A 23 -11.85 8.70 1.88
N GLU A 24 -11.47 9.51 0.88
CA GLU A 24 -10.08 9.86 0.64
C GLU A 24 -9.46 10.62 1.81
N HIS A 25 -8.43 10.00 2.38
CA HIS A 25 -7.66 10.54 3.46
C HIS A 25 -7.03 11.89 3.04
N PRO A 26 -7.05 12.95 3.87
CA PRO A 26 -6.50 14.26 3.48
C PRO A 26 -5.04 14.21 3.02
N ALA A 27 -4.21 13.39 3.68
CA ALA A 27 -2.82 13.20 3.30
C ALA A 27 -2.64 12.49 1.94
N ASP A 28 -3.60 11.69 1.49
CA ASP A 28 -3.56 11.03 0.18
C ASP A 28 -3.70 12.07 -0.94
N ARG A 29 -4.77 12.86 -0.90
CA ARG A 29 -5.02 13.96 -1.86
C ARG A 29 -3.88 14.98 -1.88
N GLY A 30 -3.37 15.34 -0.69
CA GLY A 30 -2.22 16.23 -0.53
C GLY A 30 -0.93 15.64 -1.11
N ALA A 31 -0.62 14.37 -0.81
CA ALA A 31 0.58 13.71 -1.30
C ALA A 31 0.56 13.54 -2.82
N LEU A 32 -0.60 13.21 -3.42
CA LEU A 32 -0.72 13.10 -4.87
C LEU A 32 -0.52 14.46 -5.56
N THR A 33 -1.06 15.53 -4.98
CA THR A 33 -0.85 16.90 -5.48
C THR A 33 0.63 17.28 -5.42
N ALA A 34 1.30 17.03 -4.29
CA ALA A 34 2.73 17.31 -4.14
C ALA A 34 3.60 16.44 -5.08
N LEU A 35 3.21 15.18 -5.32
CA LEU A 35 3.90 14.28 -6.23
C LEU A 35 3.88 14.78 -7.68
N ARG A 36 2.74 15.36 -8.12
CA ARG A 36 2.59 15.92 -9.47
C ARG A 36 3.48 17.15 -9.72
N GLU A 37 3.83 17.89 -8.66
CA GLU A 37 4.74 19.03 -8.73
C GLU A 37 6.22 18.61 -8.84
N LEU A 38 6.56 17.32 -8.69
CA LEU A 38 7.94 16.86 -8.83
C LEU A 38 8.41 16.98 -10.28
N ARG A 39 9.58 17.61 -10.46
CA ARG A 39 10.20 17.76 -11.77
C ARG A 39 10.41 16.39 -12.43
N GLY A 40 9.88 16.24 -13.65
CA GLY A 40 9.99 15.01 -14.45
C GLY A 40 8.89 13.97 -14.18
N PHE A 41 7.95 14.24 -13.27
CA PHE A 41 6.81 13.35 -13.03
C PHE A 41 5.95 13.18 -14.30
N ASP A 42 5.63 14.27 -14.99
CA ASP A 42 4.83 14.22 -16.22
C ASP A 42 5.48 13.41 -17.35
N ASP A 43 6.81 13.47 -17.46
CA ASP A 43 7.55 12.70 -18.46
C ASP A 43 7.53 11.21 -18.13
N VAL A 44 7.61 10.86 -16.85
CA VAL A 44 7.46 9.48 -16.35
C VAL A 44 6.06 8.95 -16.67
N VAL A 45 5.03 9.73 -16.36
CA VAL A 45 3.64 9.36 -16.63
C VAL A 45 3.39 9.21 -18.13
N ARG A 46 3.86 10.16 -18.95
CA ARG A 46 3.73 10.10 -20.42
C ARG A 46 4.46 8.90 -21.01
N GLY A 47 5.68 8.63 -20.55
CA GLY A 47 6.46 7.47 -20.96
C GLY A 47 5.77 6.15 -20.61
N PHE A 48 5.12 6.09 -19.44
CA PHE A 48 4.32 4.94 -19.02
C PHE A 48 3.13 4.70 -19.94
N PHE A 49 2.33 5.74 -20.22
CA PHE A 49 1.16 5.63 -21.11
C PHE A 49 1.54 5.12 -22.50
N GLY A 50 2.72 5.49 -23.03
CA GLY A 50 3.20 4.99 -24.32
C GLY A 50 3.60 3.51 -24.33
N MET A 51 3.86 2.91 -23.16
CA MET A 51 4.32 1.52 -23.02
C MET A 51 3.23 0.55 -22.56
N TRP A 52 2.18 1.07 -21.94
CA TRP A 52 1.17 0.24 -21.31
C TRP A 52 0.38 -0.59 -22.31
N ASN A 53 0.37 -1.91 -22.10
CA ASN A 53 -0.44 -2.84 -22.85
C ASN A 53 -1.51 -3.45 -21.93
N GLU A 54 -2.63 -2.73 -21.76
CA GLU A 54 -3.75 -3.18 -20.91
C GLU A 54 -4.25 -4.57 -21.32
N ARG A 55 -4.32 -4.83 -22.64
CA ARG A 55 -4.79 -6.10 -23.18
C ARG A 55 -3.90 -7.26 -22.76
N GLY A 56 -2.59 -7.07 -22.77
CA GLY A 56 -1.62 -8.09 -22.35
C GLY A 56 -1.74 -8.43 -20.86
N PHE A 57 -1.88 -7.42 -20.01
CA PHE A 57 -2.08 -7.64 -18.57
C PHE A 57 -3.41 -8.35 -18.29
N ARG A 58 -4.52 -7.87 -18.85
CA ARG A 58 -5.84 -8.52 -18.68
C ARG A 58 -5.82 -9.97 -19.19
N LEU A 59 -5.15 -10.23 -20.32
CA LEU A 59 -5.02 -11.57 -20.87
C LEU A 59 -4.25 -12.52 -19.93
N SER A 60 -3.20 -12.02 -19.24
CA SER A 60 -2.46 -12.83 -18.27
C SER A 60 -3.34 -13.30 -17.09
N TYR A 61 -4.21 -12.43 -16.58
CA TYR A 61 -5.16 -12.80 -15.53
C TYR A 61 -6.28 -13.68 -16.06
N LEU A 62 -6.78 -13.44 -17.28
CA LEU A 62 -7.74 -14.34 -17.92
C LEU A 62 -7.16 -15.75 -18.13
N ALA A 63 -5.85 -15.86 -18.39
CA ALA A 63 -5.17 -17.14 -18.58
C ALA A 63 -4.86 -17.86 -17.26
N GLY A 64 -4.57 -17.13 -16.18
CA GLY A 64 -4.03 -17.68 -14.93
C GLY A 64 -4.93 -17.56 -13.69
N ALA A 65 -6.12 -16.97 -13.80
CA ALA A 65 -7.05 -16.75 -12.69
C ALA A 65 -8.50 -17.10 -13.10
N ILE A 66 -9.36 -17.31 -12.10
CA ILE A 66 -10.79 -17.59 -12.32
C ILE A 66 -11.56 -16.29 -12.28
N ARG A 67 -12.28 -15.96 -13.36
CA ARG A 67 -13.20 -14.82 -13.38
C ARG A 67 -14.34 -15.06 -12.38
N VAL A 68 -14.71 -14.04 -11.62
CA VAL A 68 -15.83 -14.08 -10.69
C VAL A 68 -17.09 -13.56 -11.39
N ASP A 69 -18.14 -14.35 -11.34
CA ASP A 69 -19.48 -14.01 -11.79
C ASP A 69 -20.54 -14.81 -11.01
N HIS A 70 -21.81 -14.72 -11.42
CA HIS A 70 -22.90 -15.48 -10.79
C HIS A 70 -22.77 -17.02 -10.90
N ARG A 71 -21.89 -17.53 -11.78
CA ARG A 71 -21.63 -18.96 -12.00
C ARG A 71 -20.31 -19.41 -11.37
N GLN A 72 -19.32 -18.51 -11.28
CA GLN A 72 -17.98 -18.76 -10.75
C GLN A 72 -17.75 -17.91 -9.51
N TYR A 73 -17.57 -18.54 -8.35
CA TYR A 73 -17.54 -17.87 -7.04
C TYR A 73 -18.80 -17.02 -6.75
N PRO A 74 -20.02 -17.60 -6.79
CA PRO A 74 -21.28 -16.86 -6.62
C PRO A 74 -21.37 -16.10 -5.28
N ARG A 75 -20.79 -16.67 -4.20
CA ARG A 75 -20.66 -15.99 -2.90
C ARG A 75 -19.87 -14.69 -3.04
N VAL A 76 -18.69 -14.75 -3.64
CA VAL A 76 -17.80 -13.59 -3.82
C VAL A 76 -18.47 -12.55 -4.72
N HIS A 77 -19.08 -12.99 -5.82
CA HIS A 77 -19.81 -12.11 -6.73
C HIS A 77 -20.94 -11.34 -6.01
N ARG A 78 -21.73 -12.02 -5.17
CA ARG A 78 -22.79 -11.39 -4.36
C ARG A 78 -22.20 -10.34 -3.42
N LEU A 79 -21.19 -10.69 -2.64
CA LEU A 79 -20.55 -9.77 -1.69
C LEU A 79 -19.93 -8.56 -2.39
N PHE A 80 -19.37 -8.76 -3.58
CA PHE A 80 -18.80 -7.70 -4.39
C PHE A 80 -19.86 -6.74 -4.92
N ALA A 81 -20.98 -7.26 -5.41
CA ALA A 81 -22.12 -6.46 -5.83
C ALA A 81 -22.73 -5.67 -4.65
N GLU A 82 -22.81 -6.28 -3.46
CA GLU A 82 -23.26 -5.59 -2.24
C GLU A 82 -22.32 -4.45 -1.83
N ALA A 83 -20.99 -4.68 -1.84
CA ALA A 83 -20.00 -3.64 -1.57
C ALA A 83 -20.08 -2.49 -2.58
N ALA A 84 -20.23 -2.83 -3.86
CA ALA A 84 -20.41 -1.85 -4.93
C ALA A 84 -21.70 -1.04 -4.77
N ALA A 85 -22.80 -1.69 -4.39
CA ALA A 85 -24.06 -1.00 -4.12
C ALA A 85 -23.93 -0.03 -2.95
N ALA A 86 -23.28 -0.42 -1.85
CA ALA A 86 -23.05 0.45 -0.69
C ALA A 86 -22.28 1.73 -1.07
N LEU A 87 -21.26 1.61 -1.93
CA LEU A 87 -20.46 2.74 -2.43
C LEU A 87 -21.03 3.40 -3.70
N ASP A 88 -22.25 3.04 -4.10
CA ASP A 88 -22.93 3.54 -5.30
C ASP A 88 -22.07 3.46 -6.57
N VAL A 89 -21.49 2.29 -6.80
CA VAL A 89 -20.68 1.95 -7.98
C VAL A 89 -21.58 1.32 -9.04
N ALA A 90 -21.94 2.12 -10.05
CA ALA A 90 -22.91 1.71 -11.08
C ALA A 90 -22.44 0.56 -11.98
N GLN A 91 -21.15 0.49 -12.29
CA GLN A 91 -20.56 -0.56 -13.12
C GLN A 91 -19.54 -1.34 -12.32
N LEU A 92 -19.86 -2.60 -12.07
CA LEU A 92 -18.99 -3.50 -11.33
C LEU A 92 -17.73 -3.79 -12.17
N PRO A 93 -16.51 -3.51 -11.68
CA PRO A 93 -15.30 -3.86 -12.40
C PRO A 93 -15.16 -5.39 -12.47
N GLU A 94 -14.35 -5.89 -13.41
CA GLU A 94 -14.09 -7.33 -13.44
C GLU A 94 -13.38 -7.76 -12.15
N LEU A 95 -13.71 -8.94 -11.63
CA LEU A 95 -13.07 -9.53 -10.47
C LEU A 95 -12.53 -10.91 -10.82
N TYR A 96 -11.32 -11.21 -10.37
CA TYR A 96 -10.68 -12.51 -10.56
C TYR A 96 -10.20 -13.09 -9.23
N VAL A 97 -10.25 -14.41 -9.08
CA VAL A 97 -9.60 -15.16 -8.01
C VAL A 97 -8.35 -15.82 -8.55
N ARG A 98 -7.19 -15.44 -8.00
CA ARG A 98 -5.87 -16.01 -8.30
C ARG A 98 -5.45 -16.96 -7.18
N GLN A 99 -4.76 -18.04 -7.52
CA GLN A 99 -4.16 -18.92 -6.52
C GLN A 99 -3.11 -18.14 -5.70
N GLY A 100 -3.21 -18.23 -4.37
CA GLY A 100 -2.24 -17.59 -3.47
C GLY A 100 -2.49 -17.93 -2.00
N PRO A 101 -1.46 -18.25 -1.21
CA PRO A 101 -1.60 -18.71 0.17
C PRO A 101 -1.76 -17.57 1.20
N VAL A 102 -1.65 -16.31 0.77
CA VAL A 102 -1.72 -15.11 1.60
C VAL A 102 -2.96 -14.31 1.24
N ILE A 103 -3.67 -13.79 2.24
CA ILE A 103 -4.84 -12.92 2.05
C ILE A 103 -4.35 -11.65 1.34
N SER A 104 -4.89 -11.37 0.15
CA SER A 104 -4.54 -10.20 -0.63
C SER A 104 -5.66 -9.85 -1.61
N GLY A 105 -5.86 -8.56 -1.80
CA GLY A 105 -6.59 -7.96 -2.90
C GLY A 105 -5.67 -6.99 -3.66
N GLU A 106 -6.02 -6.72 -4.91
CA GLU A 106 -5.36 -5.69 -5.70
C GLU A 106 -6.27 -5.17 -6.83
N ALA A 107 -6.44 -3.84 -6.88
CA ALA A 107 -6.98 -3.12 -8.04
C ALA A 107 -5.87 -2.80 -9.06
N ILE A 108 -6.08 -3.22 -10.31
CA ILE A 108 -5.13 -3.09 -11.42
C ILE A 108 -5.81 -2.43 -12.61
N GLY A 109 -5.13 -1.47 -13.24
CA GLY A 109 -5.51 -1.00 -14.57
C GLY A 109 -5.53 0.52 -14.72
N MET A 110 -5.84 0.95 -15.94
CA MET A 110 -5.91 2.34 -16.34
C MET A 110 -7.30 2.74 -16.84
N ASP A 111 -7.68 2.31 -18.04
CA ASP A 111 -8.96 2.70 -18.65
C ASP A 111 -10.12 1.90 -18.06
N ARG A 112 -9.88 0.61 -17.80
CA ARG A 112 -10.82 -0.28 -17.10
C ARG A 112 -10.12 -1.04 -16.00
N ALA A 113 -10.08 -0.45 -14.80
CA ALA A 113 -9.56 -1.15 -13.65
C ALA A 113 -10.35 -2.44 -13.38
N PHE A 114 -9.66 -3.48 -12.93
CA PHE A 114 -10.21 -4.75 -12.48
C PHE A 114 -9.59 -5.12 -11.13
N VAL A 115 -10.28 -5.98 -10.39
CA VAL A 115 -9.87 -6.42 -9.06
C VAL A 115 -9.40 -7.86 -9.13
N VAL A 116 -8.37 -8.18 -8.36
CA VAL A 116 -7.90 -9.55 -8.17
C VAL A 116 -7.78 -9.83 -6.69
N ILE A 117 -8.34 -10.94 -6.22
CA ILE A 117 -8.15 -11.43 -4.86
C ILE A 117 -7.51 -12.82 -4.87
N THR A 118 -6.89 -13.21 -3.76
CA THR A 118 -6.29 -14.54 -3.62
C THR A 118 -7.28 -15.59 -3.14
N THR A 119 -7.00 -16.87 -3.41
CA THR A 119 -7.76 -18.00 -2.84
C THR A 119 -7.78 -17.95 -1.31
N ALA A 120 -6.67 -17.57 -0.66
CA ALA A 120 -6.63 -17.40 0.78
C ALA A 120 -7.61 -16.33 1.30
N ALA A 121 -7.86 -15.24 0.55
CA ALA A 121 -8.88 -14.26 0.92
C ALA A 121 -10.29 -14.88 0.87
N VAL A 122 -10.58 -15.68 -0.15
CA VAL A 122 -11.89 -16.35 -0.29
C VAL A 122 -12.13 -17.37 0.82
N GLU A 123 -11.10 -18.12 1.20
CA GLU A 123 -11.18 -19.24 2.13
C GLU A 123 -11.09 -18.82 3.61
N ARG A 124 -10.38 -17.74 3.92
CA ARG A 124 -10.06 -17.35 5.31
C ARG A 124 -10.85 -16.15 5.83
N LEU A 125 -11.50 -15.40 4.93
CA LEU A 125 -12.34 -14.26 5.31
C LEU A 125 -13.81 -14.66 5.37
N ASP A 126 -14.47 -14.27 6.45
CA ASP A 126 -15.93 -14.36 6.52
C ASP A 126 -16.60 -13.35 5.57
N ASP A 127 -17.93 -13.38 5.49
CA ASP A 127 -18.67 -12.53 4.54
C ASP A 127 -18.46 -11.03 4.80
N ASP A 128 -18.32 -10.60 6.06
CA ASP A 128 -18.17 -9.19 6.41
C ASP A 128 -16.74 -8.70 6.22
N GLU A 129 -15.74 -9.50 6.57
CA GLU A 129 -14.32 -9.22 6.30
C GLU A 129 -14.03 -9.22 4.79
N LEU A 130 -14.60 -10.18 4.04
CA LEU A 130 -14.42 -10.23 2.60
C LEU A 130 -15.10 -9.05 1.92
N ARG A 131 -16.26 -8.60 2.41
CA ARG A 131 -16.91 -7.38 1.92
C ARG A 131 -16.09 -6.13 2.21
N ALA A 132 -15.46 -6.05 3.38
CA ALA A 132 -14.53 -4.96 3.70
C ALA A 132 -13.32 -4.97 2.75
N LEU A 133 -12.72 -6.13 2.46
CA LEU A 133 -11.64 -6.26 1.48
C LEU A 133 -12.09 -5.85 0.08
N LEU A 134 -13.25 -6.33 -0.38
CA LEU A 134 -13.79 -5.98 -1.69
C LEU A 134 -14.12 -4.49 -1.82
N GLY A 135 -14.67 -3.89 -0.76
CA GLY A 135 -14.91 -2.45 -0.65
C GLY A 135 -13.63 -1.63 -0.67
N HIS A 136 -12.57 -2.14 -0.05
CA HIS A 136 -11.24 -1.54 -0.07
C HIS A 136 -10.69 -1.47 -1.51
N GLU A 137 -10.76 -2.57 -2.26
CA GLU A 137 -10.33 -2.58 -3.66
C GLU A 137 -11.22 -1.68 -4.55
N LEU A 138 -12.53 -1.65 -4.31
CA LEU A 138 -13.43 -0.71 -4.98
C LEU A 138 -13.05 0.74 -4.68
N GLY A 139 -12.64 1.04 -3.44
CA GLY A 139 -12.09 2.33 -3.04
C GLY A 139 -10.91 2.74 -3.91
N HIS A 140 -9.93 1.85 -4.11
CA HIS A 140 -8.81 2.11 -5.01
C HIS A 140 -9.23 2.36 -6.46
N VAL A 141 -10.21 1.60 -6.97
CA VAL A 141 -10.76 1.82 -8.32
C VAL A 141 -11.41 3.19 -8.42
N ARG A 142 -12.25 3.55 -7.45
CA ARG A 142 -13.06 4.77 -7.47
C ARG A 142 -12.25 6.04 -7.20
N SER A 143 -11.19 5.96 -6.40
CA SER A 143 -10.24 7.06 -6.17
C SER A 143 -9.15 7.17 -7.25
N GLY A 144 -9.16 6.30 -8.27
CA GLY A 144 -8.14 6.32 -9.34
C GLY A 144 -6.75 5.84 -8.89
N HIS A 145 -6.64 5.24 -7.70
CA HIS A 145 -5.37 4.78 -7.14
C HIS A 145 -4.74 3.65 -7.96
N ALA A 146 -5.55 2.81 -8.61
CA ALA A 146 -5.08 1.69 -9.43
C ALA A 146 -4.08 2.13 -10.52
N VAL A 147 -4.31 3.30 -11.12
CA VAL A 147 -3.45 3.85 -12.19
C VAL A 147 -2.05 4.14 -11.65
N TYR A 148 -1.96 4.95 -10.59
CA TYR A 148 -0.70 5.37 -10.00
C TYR A 148 0.06 4.22 -9.34
N LYS A 149 -0.66 3.25 -8.74
CA LYS A 149 -0.05 2.00 -8.25
C LYS A 149 0.63 1.25 -9.37
N THR A 150 -0.06 1.09 -10.49
CA THR A 150 0.47 0.38 -11.66
C THR A 150 1.73 1.06 -12.21
N ILE A 151 1.72 2.39 -12.29
CA ILE A 151 2.90 3.20 -12.64
C ILE A 151 4.04 2.91 -11.66
N MET A 152 3.79 2.99 -10.34
CA MET A 152 4.78 2.74 -9.29
C MET A 152 5.41 1.34 -9.44
N THR A 153 4.61 0.28 -9.58
CA THR A 153 5.10 -1.10 -9.70
C THR A 153 6.05 -1.27 -10.88
N ILE A 154 5.74 -0.64 -12.03
CA ILE A 154 6.60 -0.69 -13.20
C ILE A 154 7.88 0.11 -12.96
N LEU A 155 7.80 1.32 -12.41
CA LEU A 155 8.99 2.13 -12.13
C LEU A 155 9.95 1.44 -11.15
N THR A 156 9.43 0.79 -10.12
CA THR A 156 10.26 0.03 -9.18
C THR A 156 10.98 -1.12 -9.89
N ARG A 157 10.29 -1.87 -10.77
CA ARG A 157 10.92 -2.93 -11.60
C ARG A 157 11.97 -2.38 -12.57
N TRP A 158 11.73 -1.19 -13.12
CA TRP A 158 12.70 -0.53 -14.00
C TRP A 158 13.94 -0.11 -13.25
N VAL A 159 13.79 0.48 -12.07
CA VAL A 159 14.94 0.84 -11.24
C VAL A 159 15.78 -0.37 -10.87
N THR A 160 15.17 -1.50 -10.49
CA THR A 160 15.94 -2.71 -10.19
C THR A 160 16.71 -3.24 -11.40
N ASN A 161 16.20 -3.05 -12.61
CA ASN A 161 16.80 -3.59 -13.84
C ASN A 161 17.73 -2.61 -14.58
N VAL A 162 17.63 -1.31 -14.33
CA VAL A 162 18.37 -0.23 -15.04
C VAL A 162 19.29 0.55 -14.08
N SER A 163 19.59 -0.02 -12.90
CA SER A 163 20.38 0.58 -11.81
C SER A 163 21.81 1.04 -12.16
N TRP A 164 22.31 0.80 -13.37
CA TRP A 164 23.67 1.15 -13.79
C TRP A 164 23.85 2.61 -14.25
N LEU A 165 22.78 3.40 -14.41
CA LEU A 165 22.85 4.80 -14.85
C LEU A 165 22.78 5.80 -13.66
N PRO A 166 23.82 6.63 -13.42
CA PRO A 166 23.97 7.35 -12.14
C PRO A 166 23.10 8.61 -11.95
N ILE A 167 22.76 9.36 -13.01
CA ILE A 167 22.06 10.67 -12.85
C ILE A 167 20.53 10.54 -12.90
N GLY A 168 19.99 9.68 -13.78
CA GLY A 168 18.54 9.39 -13.81
C GLY A 168 18.04 8.67 -12.55
N ALA A 169 18.91 7.92 -11.88
CA ALA A 169 18.55 7.14 -10.70
C ALA A 169 18.17 8.02 -9.49
N ILE A 170 18.76 9.19 -9.27
CA ILE A 170 18.48 9.99 -8.06
C ILE A 170 17.08 10.64 -8.15
N THR A 171 16.78 11.34 -9.24
CA THR A 171 15.45 11.94 -9.45
C THR A 171 14.36 10.86 -9.48
N LEU A 172 14.60 9.74 -10.17
CA LEU A 172 13.65 8.64 -10.22
C LEU A 172 13.46 7.98 -8.84
N ARG A 173 14.51 7.84 -8.02
CA ARG A 173 14.40 7.36 -6.63
C ARG A 173 13.58 8.30 -5.76
N ALA A 174 13.72 9.62 -5.93
CA ALA A 174 12.91 10.60 -5.21
C ALA A 174 11.42 10.51 -5.60
N ILE A 175 11.13 10.38 -6.90
CA ILE A 175 9.76 10.15 -7.39
C ILE A 175 9.21 8.85 -6.80
N ILE A 176 9.96 7.75 -6.86
CA ILE A 176 9.54 6.46 -6.29
C ILE A 176 9.29 6.56 -4.79
N ALA A 177 10.17 7.23 -4.02
CA ALA A 177 9.97 7.43 -2.59
C ALA A 177 8.67 8.24 -2.30
N GLY A 178 8.41 9.28 -3.09
CA GLY A 178 7.16 10.03 -3.04
C GLY A 178 5.94 9.17 -3.38
N MET A 179 6.04 8.32 -4.40
CA MET A 179 4.97 7.37 -4.76
C MET A 179 4.70 6.35 -3.66
N TYR A 180 5.74 5.85 -2.99
CA TYR A 180 5.60 4.96 -1.84
C TYR A 180 4.90 5.65 -0.67
N GLU A 181 5.23 6.90 -0.38
CA GLU A 181 4.53 7.69 0.66
C GLU A 181 3.07 7.95 0.28
N TRP A 182 2.81 8.38 -0.95
CA TRP A 182 1.46 8.56 -1.45
C TRP A 182 0.65 7.25 -1.35
N TRP A 183 1.21 6.14 -1.83
CA TRP A 183 0.54 4.85 -1.85
C TRP A 183 0.20 4.36 -0.43
N ARG A 184 1.08 4.61 0.56
CA ARG A 184 0.75 4.36 1.97
C ARG A 184 -0.45 5.16 2.47
N LYS A 185 -0.71 6.38 1.96
CA LYS A 185 -1.91 7.16 2.31
C LYS A 185 -3.14 6.70 1.53
N ALA A 186 -2.96 6.29 0.27
CA ALA A 186 -4.01 5.68 -0.54
C ALA A 186 -4.60 4.42 0.11
N GLU A 187 -3.80 3.64 0.83
CA GLU A 187 -4.27 2.51 1.65
C GLU A 187 -5.23 2.93 2.77
N LEU A 188 -4.98 4.07 3.42
CA LEU A 188 -5.85 4.59 4.48
C LEU A 188 -7.20 5.05 3.91
N SER A 189 -7.17 5.66 2.72
CA SER A 189 -8.38 5.99 1.95
C SER A 189 -9.19 4.74 1.60
N ALA A 190 -8.51 3.67 1.17
CA ALA A 190 -9.14 2.43 0.80
C ALA A 190 -9.66 1.66 2.04
N ASP A 191 -9.01 1.74 3.21
CA ASP A 191 -9.57 1.24 4.48
C ASP A 191 -10.90 1.89 4.84
N ARG A 192 -10.99 3.20 4.68
CA ARG A 192 -12.24 3.95 4.89
C ARG A 192 -13.32 3.50 3.90
N ALA A 193 -12.97 3.31 2.62
CA ALA A 193 -13.90 2.78 1.62
C ALA A 193 -14.37 1.35 1.95
N GLY A 194 -13.46 0.48 2.40
CA GLY A 194 -13.77 -0.87 2.85
C GLY A 194 -14.76 -0.88 4.02
N LEU A 195 -14.52 -0.01 5.01
CA LEU A 195 -15.44 0.17 6.13
C LEU A 195 -16.79 0.72 5.69
N LEU A 196 -16.86 1.70 4.80
CA LEU A 196 -18.12 2.21 4.27
C LEU A 196 -18.90 1.17 3.47
N ALA A 197 -18.21 0.31 2.71
CA ALA A 197 -18.85 -0.77 1.96
C ALA A 197 -19.38 -1.89 2.87
N GLY A 198 -18.62 -2.24 3.91
CA GLY A 198 -18.99 -3.29 4.87
C GLY A 198 -20.00 -2.83 5.92
N GLN A 199 -19.90 -1.56 6.33
CA GLN A 199 -20.58 -0.92 7.46
C GLN A 199 -20.45 -1.69 8.79
N ASP A 200 -19.31 -2.35 8.97
CA ASP A 200 -18.97 -3.11 10.18
C ASP A 200 -17.54 -2.74 10.62
N PRO A 201 -17.40 -1.87 11.63
CA PRO A 201 -16.11 -1.53 12.24
C PRO A 201 -15.35 -2.74 12.75
N ALA A 202 -16.04 -3.70 13.37
CA ALA A 202 -15.41 -4.89 13.92
C ALA A 202 -14.87 -5.79 12.81
N ALA A 203 -15.63 -6.02 11.74
CA ALA A 203 -15.15 -6.80 10.59
C ALA A 203 -13.96 -6.13 9.89
N SER A 204 -13.96 -4.80 9.78
CA SER A 204 -12.84 -4.05 9.18
C SER A 204 -11.57 -4.16 10.03
N LEU A 205 -11.69 -4.11 11.35
CA LEU A 205 -10.57 -4.33 12.27
C LEU A 205 -10.05 -5.77 12.21
N ARG A 206 -10.96 -6.75 12.22
CA ARG A 206 -10.64 -8.18 12.09
C ARG A 206 -9.91 -8.50 10.78
N LEU A 207 -10.31 -7.86 9.67
CA LEU A 207 -9.60 -7.95 8.40
C LEU A 207 -8.14 -7.48 8.55
N LEU A 208 -7.90 -6.32 9.15
CA LEU A 208 -6.55 -5.79 9.37
C LEU A 208 -5.71 -6.71 10.29
N MET A 209 -6.32 -7.31 11.31
CA MET A 209 -5.68 -8.32 12.16
C MET A 209 -5.27 -9.56 11.36
N LYS A 210 -6.16 -10.07 10.49
CA LYS A 210 -5.86 -11.21 9.61
C LYS A 210 -4.80 -10.87 8.54
N LEU A 211 -4.70 -9.61 8.11
CA LEU A 211 -3.60 -9.17 7.26
C LEU A 211 -2.26 -9.14 8.01
N ALA A 212 -2.28 -8.89 9.33
CA ALA A 212 -1.09 -8.87 10.17
C ALA A 212 -0.58 -10.28 10.52
N GLY A 213 -1.48 -11.13 11.02
CA GLY A 213 -1.13 -12.44 11.60
C GLY A 213 -1.71 -13.65 10.88
N GLY A 214 -2.62 -13.45 9.92
CA GLY A 214 -3.42 -14.53 9.32
C GLY A 214 -4.40 -15.18 10.30
N GLY A 215 -5.05 -16.26 9.85
CA GLY A 215 -5.55 -17.32 10.74
C GLY A 215 -6.92 -17.12 11.40
N ASP A 216 -7.09 -17.86 12.51
CA ASP A 216 -8.28 -17.94 13.36
C ASP A 216 -8.23 -16.86 14.44
N LEU A 217 -9.25 -15.99 14.46
CA LEU A 217 -9.34 -14.90 15.42
C LEU A 217 -9.88 -15.33 16.78
N SER A 218 -10.25 -16.60 16.99
CA SER A 218 -10.64 -17.12 18.31
C SER A 218 -9.54 -16.97 19.36
N GLN A 219 -8.29 -16.82 18.92
CA GLN A 219 -7.10 -16.66 19.77
C GLN A 219 -6.61 -15.21 19.85
N ILE A 220 -7.28 -14.26 19.20
CA ILE A 220 -6.78 -12.88 19.05
C ILE A 220 -7.81 -11.89 19.57
N ASP A 221 -7.38 -11.03 20.49
CA ASP A 221 -8.21 -9.98 21.07
C ASP A 221 -8.06 -8.65 20.31
N THR A 222 -9.18 -8.04 19.94
CA THR A 222 -9.21 -6.79 19.19
C THR A 222 -8.71 -5.59 20.01
N ALA A 223 -8.98 -5.56 21.31
CA ALA A 223 -8.53 -4.47 22.18
C ALA A 223 -7.00 -4.55 22.36
N ALA A 224 -6.46 -5.75 22.59
CA ALA A 224 -5.01 -5.98 22.65
C ALA A 224 -4.30 -5.58 21.35
N PHE A 225 -4.92 -5.81 20.18
CA PHE A 225 -4.37 -5.36 18.91
C PHE A 225 -4.36 -3.83 18.75
N LEU A 226 -5.37 -3.13 19.30
CA LEU A 226 -5.39 -1.66 19.35
C LEU A 226 -4.40 -1.10 20.38
N GLU A 227 -4.20 -1.79 21.51
CA GLU A 227 -3.13 -1.46 22.47
C GLU A 227 -1.75 -1.63 21.83
N GLN A 228 -1.53 -2.71 21.08
CA GLN A 228 -0.33 -2.90 20.27
C GLN A 228 -0.14 -1.76 19.26
N ALA A 229 -1.22 -1.25 18.67
CA ALA A 229 -1.14 -0.11 17.76
C ALA A 229 -0.75 1.20 18.49
N ALA A 230 -1.24 1.41 19.72
CA ALA A 230 -0.85 2.52 20.56
C ALA A 230 0.63 2.43 20.98
N GLU A 231 1.11 1.22 21.32
CA GLU A 231 2.53 0.95 21.57
C GLU A 231 3.38 1.21 20.32
N TYR A 232 2.94 0.76 19.13
CA TYR A 232 3.65 1.07 17.89
C TYR A 232 3.73 2.58 17.63
N ALA A 233 2.67 3.33 17.93
CA ALA A 233 2.63 4.77 17.70
C ALA A 233 3.52 5.57 18.67
N GLY A 234 3.48 5.27 19.97
CA GLY A 234 4.14 6.06 21.01
C GLY A 234 5.30 5.37 21.74
N GLY A 235 5.43 4.06 21.60
CA GLY A 235 6.43 3.24 22.27
C GLY A 235 7.79 3.27 21.57
N GLY A 236 8.82 2.95 22.36
CA GLY A 236 10.22 2.93 21.96
C GLY A 236 10.99 4.21 22.27
N ASP A 237 12.25 4.24 21.84
CA ASP A 237 13.13 5.40 21.94
C ASP A 237 13.30 6.13 20.58
N LEU A 238 14.23 7.09 20.54
CA LEU A 238 14.56 7.84 19.31
C LEU A 238 15.05 6.91 18.17
N ARG A 239 15.79 5.85 18.52
CA ARG A 239 16.33 4.89 17.57
C ARG A 239 15.20 4.04 16.99
N ASP A 240 14.23 3.65 17.80
CA ASP A 240 13.04 2.93 17.33
C ASP A 240 12.23 3.77 16.34
N SER A 241 12.13 5.08 16.57
CA SER A 241 11.46 6.01 15.67
C SER A 241 12.19 6.13 14.31
N ILE A 242 13.54 6.15 14.32
CA ILE A 242 14.35 6.07 13.08
C ILE A 242 14.15 4.73 12.38
N HIS A 243 14.05 3.64 13.16
CA HIS A 243 13.81 2.31 12.61
C HIS A 243 12.45 2.22 11.92
N LYS A 244 11.39 2.79 12.51
CA LYS A 244 10.05 2.89 11.91
C LYS A 244 10.09 3.62 10.56
N ILE A 245 10.85 4.71 10.44
CA ILE A 245 11.06 5.43 9.17
C ILE A 245 11.73 4.52 8.13
N GLY A 246 12.81 3.83 8.52
CA GLY A 246 13.53 2.90 7.64
C GLY A 246 12.67 1.74 7.15
N MET A 247 11.86 1.15 8.04
CA MET A 247 10.94 0.06 7.73
C MET A 247 9.84 0.50 6.75
N THR A 248 9.31 1.70 6.93
CA THR A 248 8.17 2.18 6.15
C THR A 248 8.57 2.75 4.80
N ALA A 249 9.76 3.35 4.67
CA ALA A 249 10.20 4.07 3.46
C ALA A 249 10.07 3.28 2.16
N TRP A 250 10.33 1.96 2.18
CA TRP A 250 10.25 1.07 1.01
C TRP A 250 9.08 0.07 1.06
N SER A 251 8.17 0.22 2.02
CA SER A 251 6.99 -0.63 2.12
C SER A 251 5.86 -0.10 1.21
N THR A 252 5.24 -1.00 0.45
CA THR A 252 4.02 -0.70 -0.30
C THR A 252 2.80 -0.56 0.62
N HIS A 253 2.82 -1.09 1.84
CA HIS A 253 1.65 -0.97 2.72
C HIS A 253 2.08 -0.38 4.06
N PRO A 254 1.30 0.53 4.67
CA PRO A 254 1.49 0.81 6.08
C PRO A 254 1.33 -0.49 6.86
N VAL A 255 2.04 -0.61 7.98
CA VAL A 255 1.88 -1.79 8.85
C VAL A 255 0.42 -1.89 9.31
N PRO A 256 -0.18 -3.10 9.35
CA PRO A 256 -1.60 -3.25 9.65
C PRO A 256 -2.05 -2.61 10.98
N VAL A 257 -1.20 -2.63 12.01
CA VAL A 257 -1.45 -1.96 13.30
C VAL A 257 -1.66 -0.44 13.14
N ALA A 258 -0.88 0.21 12.27
CA ALA A 258 -1.03 1.64 12.02
C ALA A 258 -2.32 1.96 11.24
N ARG A 259 -2.71 1.07 10.32
CA ARG A 259 -3.99 1.16 9.59
C ARG A 259 -5.17 1.03 10.54
N ALA A 260 -5.10 0.08 11.47
CA ALA A 260 -6.14 -0.14 12.47
C ALA A 260 -6.33 1.11 13.36
N ALA A 261 -5.23 1.69 13.85
CA ALA A 261 -5.30 2.93 14.64
C ALA A 261 -5.83 4.13 13.86
N GLU A 262 -5.47 4.29 12.57
CA GLU A 262 -6.03 5.36 11.74
C GLU A 262 -7.53 5.17 11.48
N LEU A 263 -7.95 3.94 11.15
CA LEU A 263 -9.36 3.64 10.90
C LEU A 263 -10.20 3.85 12.17
N ASN A 264 -9.70 3.43 13.34
CA ASN A 264 -10.37 3.67 14.63
C ASN A 264 -10.47 5.16 14.93
N ARG A 265 -9.40 5.93 14.72
CA ARG A 265 -9.45 7.40 14.89
C ARG A 265 -10.48 8.07 13.99
N TRP A 266 -10.66 7.58 12.76
CA TRP A 266 -11.67 8.10 11.85
C TRP A 266 -13.10 7.75 12.27
N ILE A 267 -13.31 6.58 12.87
CA ILE A 267 -14.59 6.22 13.49
C ILE A 267 -14.86 7.12 14.69
N ASP A 268 -13.88 7.25 15.60
CA ASP A 268 -13.99 8.01 16.84
C ASP A 268 -14.19 9.52 16.61
N SER A 269 -13.71 10.05 15.48
CA SER A 269 -13.94 11.45 15.09
C SER A 269 -15.40 11.75 14.72
N GLY A 270 -16.22 10.70 14.50
CA GLY A 270 -17.60 10.81 14.08
C GLY A 270 -17.80 11.08 12.58
N GLU A 271 -16.72 11.22 11.78
CA GLU A 271 -16.81 11.37 10.33
C GLU A 271 -17.51 10.17 9.67
N TYR A 272 -17.12 8.95 10.05
CA TYR A 272 -17.77 7.72 9.58
C TYR A 272 -19.29 7.75 9.81
N THR A 273 -19.72 8.09 11.03
CA THR A 273 -21.14 8.15 11.40
C THR A 273 -21.89 9.23 10.62
N ARG A 274 -21.27 10.41 10.41
CA ARG A 274 -21.87 11.50 9.60
C ARG A 274 -22.07 11.08 8.15
N ILE A 275 -21.10 10.39 7.55
CA ILE A 275 -21.23 9.87 6.19
C ILE A 275 -22.38 8.88 6.10
N LEU A 276 -22.48 7.93 7.04
CA LEU A 276 -23.62 7.00 7.08
C LEU A 276 -24.96 7.72 7.32
N GLY A 277 -24.95 8.87 7.99
CA GLY A 277 -26.10 9.76 8.17
C GLY A 277 -26.48 10.58 6.93
N GLY A 278 -25.72 10.51 5.84
CA GLY A 278 -26.00 11.24 4.60
C GLY A 278 -25.18 12.51 4.38
N GLU A 279 -24.29 12.85 5.31
CA GLU A 279 -23.43 14.03 5.24
C GLU A 279 -22.09 13.68 4.56
N TYR A 280 -22.05 13.74 3.23
CA TYR A 280 -20.84 13.49 2.45
C TYR A 280 -20.77 14.30 1.14
N PRO A 281 -19.56 14.55 0.61
CA PRO A 281 -19.37 15.09 -0.73
C PRO A 281 -20.04 14.21 -1.80
N ARG A 282 -20.74 14.84 -2.74
CA ARG A 282 -21.40 14.16 -3.86
C ARG A 282 -20.58 14.29 -5.14
N ARG A 283 -20.64 13.27 -6.01
CA ARG A 283 -19.88 13.25 -7.28
C ARG A 283 -20.21 14.38 -8.22
N ASP A 284 -21.45 14.84 -8.19
CA ASP A 284 -21.91 15.93 -9.05
C ASP A 284 -21.17 17.24 -8.73
N ASP A 285 -20.67 17.39 -7.50
CA ASP A 285 -19.92 18.57 -7.02
C ASP A 285 -18.40 18.46 -7.26
N ASP A 286 -17.89 17.31 -7.73
CA ASP A 286 -16.44 17.08 -7.85
C ASP A 286 -15.75 18.07 -8.81
N ARG A 287 -16.48 18.54 -9.84
CA ARG A 287 -15.95 19.46 -10.86
C ARG A 287 -15.67 20.86 -10.33
N ASP A 288 -16.39 21.29 -9.31
CA ASP A 288 -16.30 22.64 -8.74
C ASP A 288 -15.34 22.70 -7.55
N THR A 289 -14.63 21.60 -7.29
CA THR A 289 -13.79 21.47 -6.10
C THR A 289 -12.42 22.13 -6.26
N SER A 290 -12.01 22.90 -5.24
CA SER A 290 -10.75 23.65 -5.23
C SER A 290 -9.54 22.80 -4.80
N VAL A 291 -8.50 22.78 -5.64
CA VAL A 291 -7.17 22.21 -5.30
C VAL A 291 -6.57 22.89 -4.06
N THR A 292 -6.76 24.20 -3.91
CA THR A 292 -6.28 24.95 -2.73
C THR A 292 -6.92 24.46 -1.44
N ALA A 293 -8.20 24.06 -1.48
CA ALA A 293 -8.88 23.49 -0.31
C ALA A 293 -8.27 22.14 0.08
N ASP A 294 -7.89 21.32 -0.90
CA ASP A 294 -7.26 20.01 -0.67
C ASP A 294 -5.87 20.16 -0.04
N VAL A 295 -5.07 21.12 -0.53
CA VAL A 295 -3.78 21.47 0.06
C VAL A 295 -3.95 21.96 1.50
N LYS A 296 -4.94 22.82 1.76
CA LYS A 296 -5.23 23.31 3.11
C LYS A 296 -5.67 22.19 4.05
N ALA A 297 -6.51 21.27 3.59
CA ALA A 297 -6.95 20.12 4.37
C ALA A 297 -5.79 19.17 4.70
N ALA A 298 -4.90 18.92 3.73
CA ALA A 298 -3.69 18.14 3.96
C ALA A 298 -2.77 18.83 4.98
N ALA A 299 -2.53 20.14 4.85
CA ALA A 299 -1.70 20.90 5.77
C ALA A 299 -2.27 20.90 7.20
N ALA A 300 -3.59 21.05 7.35
CA ALA A 300 -4.26 20.96 8.65
C ALA A 300 -4.09 19.55 9.25
N HIS A 301 -4.25 18.50 8.45
CA HIS A 301 -4.05 17.12 8.89
C HIS A 301 -2.60 16.86 9.34
N TYR A 302 -1.60 17.29 8.57
CA TYR A 302 -0.19 17.12 8.96
C TYR A 302 0.17 17.93 10.21
N SER A 303 -0.34 19.16 10.33
CA SER A 303 -0.16 20.01 11.51
C SER A 303 -0.73 19.34 12.75
N GLU A 304 -1.95 18.81 12.65
CA GLU A 304 -2.59 18.10 13.75
C GLU A 304 -1.85 16.80 14.10
N ALA A 305 -1.53 15.97 13.10
CA ALA A 305 -0.76 14.75 13.29
C ALA A 305 0.58 15.03 13.98
N PHE A 306 1.29 16.09 13.60
CA PHE A 306 2.50 16.54 14.27
C PHE A 306 2.23 16.98 15.72
N ARG A 307 1.16 17.75 15.95
CA ARG A 307 0.77 18.26 17.26
C ARG A 307 0.43 17.15 18.24
N VAL A 308 -0.25 16.10 17.80
CA VAL A 308 -0.74 15.01 18.67
C VAL A 308 0.13 13.76 18.65
N SER A 309 1.13 13.68 17.78
CA SER A 309 1.97 12.48 17.67
C SER A 309 2.62 12.14 19.02
N PRO A 310 2.48 10.89 19.51
CA PRO A 310 3.21 10.43 20.68
C PRO A 310 4.65 9.97 20.35
N ASP A 311 5.03 9.97 19.07
CA ASP A 311 6.33 9.47 18.62
C ASP A 311 7.51 10.21 19.29
N PRO A 312 8.54 9.51 19.80
CA PRO A 312 9.70 10.11 20.45
C PRO A 312 10.46 11.12 19.58
N LEU A 313 10.66 10.88 18.28
CA LEU A 313 11.28 11.85 17.37
C LEU A 313 10.44 13.11 17.27
N VAL A 314 9.14 12.97 17.01
CA VAL A 314 8.24 14.11 16.87
C VAL A 314 8.14 14.91 18.17
N THR A 315 8.17 14.22 19.32
CA THR A 315 8.20 14.83 20.64
C THR A 315 9.49 15.60 20.88
N LEU A 316 10.64 15.06 20.49
CA LEU A 316 11.92 15.76 20.57
C LEU A 316 11.91 17.03 19.71
N VAL A 317 11.46 16.94 18.46
CA VAL A 317 11.35 18.08 17.55
C VAL A 317 10.45 19.17 18.13
N ARG A 318 9.28 18.81 18.69
CA ARG A 318 8.38 19.76 19.35
C ARG A 318 9.04 20.44 20.56
N ARG A 319 9.76 19.67 21.40
CA ARG A 319 10.43 20.19 22.61
C ARG A 319 11.62 21.09 22.30
N MET A 320 12.30 20.87 21.19
CA MET A 320 13.45 21.68 20.77
C MET A 320 13.07 23.05 20.19
N GLY A 321 11.79 23.29 19.85
CA GLY A 321 11.16 24.61 19.94
C GLY A 321 11.84 25.85 19.32
N GLY A 322 12.73 25.74 18.32
CA GLY A 322 13.40 26.93 17.75
C GLY A 322 14.21 26.71 16.47
N GLY A 323 13.55 26.67 15.31
CA GLY A 323 14.17 26.96 14.00
C GLY A 323 14.48 25.75 13.09
N ALA A 324 14.16 25.89 11.80
CA ALA A 324 14.41 24.90 10.75
C ALA A 324 15.89 24.59 10.47
N ALA A 325 16.81 25.36 11.07
CA ALA A 325 18.25 25.22 10.89
C ALA A 325 18.82 23.97 11.60
N ASP A 326 18.41 23.72 12.85
CA ASP A 326 18.94 22.60 13.65
C ASP A 326 18.37 21.24 13.19
N LEU A 327 17.18 21.25 12.61
CA LEU A 327 16.58 20.09 11.94
C LEU A 327 17.25 19.77 10.61
N GLY A 328 17.65 20.78 9.84
CA GLY A 328 18.41 20.60 8.60
C GLY A 328 19.78 19.99 8.86
N ASP A 329 20.44 20.38 9.94
CA ASP A 329 21.76 19.89 10.31
C ASP A 329 21.72 18.47 10.90
N TRP A 330 20.73 18.18 11.76
CA TRP A 330 20.52 16.82 12.30
C TRP A 330 19.99 15.83 11.24
N ALA A 331 18.99 16.22 10.44
CA ALA A 331 18.47 15.38 9.36
C ALA A 331 19.51 15.23 8.24
N GLY A 332 20.27 16.28 7.91
CA GLY A 332 21.35 16.22 6.93
C GLY A 332 22.49 15.29 7.38
N THR A 333 22.87 15.31 8.65
CA THR A 333 23.92 14.44 9.18
C THR A 333 23.47 13.00 9.41
N GLN A 334 22.23 12.74 9.85
CA GLN A 334 21.73 11.38 10.07
C GLN A 334 21.16 10.73 8.81
N ALA A 335 20.41 11.46 7.98
CA ALA A 335 20.04 10.97 6.66
C ALA A 335 21.30 10.80 5.81
N GLY A 336 22.26 11.74 5.85
CA GLY A 336 23.57 11.57 5.20
C GLY A 336 24.34 10.33 5.65
N ARG A 337 24.22 9.92 6.92
CA ARG A 337 24.78 8.66 7.44
C ARG A 337 23.98 7.42 7.02
N ALA A 338 22.65 7.50 6.95
CA ALA A 338 21.79 6.41 6.47
C ALA A 338 21.96 6.17 4.96
N TRP A 339 21.99 7.24 4.16
CA TRP A 339 22.34 7.22 2.74
C TRP A 339 23.80 6.84 2.52
N GLY A 340 24.71 7.26 3.41
CA GLY A 340 26.11 6.85 3.42
C GLY A 340 26.31 5.36 3.72
N TRP A 341 25.53 4.77 4.62
CA TRP A 341 25.51 3.33 4.87
C TRP A 341 25.00 2.56 3.65
N ALA A 342 23.89 2.99 3.04
CA ALA A 342 23.37 2.38 1.81
C ALA A 342 24.34 2.50 0.62
N GLY A 343 25.03 3.64 0.50
CA GLY A 343 26.12 3.84 -0.46
C GLY A 343 27.33 2.95 -0.21
N ASN A 344 27.75 2.81 1.06
CA ASN A 344 28.87 1.94 1.45
C ASN A 344 28.57 0.45 1.23
N VAL A 345 27.33 0.02 1.45
CA VAL A 345 26.85 -1.33 1.13
C VAL A 345 26.82 -1.56 -0.39
N GLY A 346 26.36 -0.57 -1.16
CA GLY A 346 26.41 -0.60 -2.63
C GLY A 346 27.85 -0.68 -3.17
N ASP A 347 28.77 0.09 -2.60
CA ASP A 347 30.18 0.07 -2.97
C ASP A 347 30.89 -1.23 -2.57
N ALA A 348 30.53 -1.81 -1.42
CA ALA A 348 31.02 -3.12 -0.99
C ALA A 348 30.52 -4.23 -1.94
N ALA A 349 29.25 -4.20 -2.34
CA ALA A 349 28.69 -5.12 -3.33
C ALA A 349 29.35 -4.93 -4.72
N ALA A 350 29.59 -3.70 -5.15
CA ALA A 350 30.27 -3.41 -6.41
C ALA A 350 31.75 -3.80 -6.39
N ARG A 351 32.44 -3.72 -5.25
CA ARG A 351 33.81 -4.24 -5.06
C ARG A 351 33.82 -5.78 -5.06
N ALA A 352 32.82 -6.43 -4.46
CA ALA A 352 32.67 -7.88 -4.49
C ALA A 352 32.39 -8.40 -5.91
N ALA A 353 31.52 -7.72 -6.67
CA ALA A 353 31.24 -8.03 -8.07
C ALA A 353 32.47 -7.82 -8.98
N ARG A 354 33.27 -6.78 -8.73
CA ARG A 354 34.55 -6.56 -9.43
C ARG A 354 35.61 -7.62 -9.11
N ARG A 355 35.64 -8.13 -7.88
CA ARG A 355 36.51 -9.26 -7.50
C ARG A 355 36.06 -10.59 -8.09
N ALA A 356 34.75 -10.79 -8.24
CA ALA A 356 34.18 -11.97 -8.89
C ALA A 356 34.41 -11.98 -10.42
N SER A 357 34.47 -10.80 -11.05
CA SER A 357 34.76 -10.64 -12.48
C SER A 357 36.25 -10.54 -12.81
N SER A 358 37.13 -10.38 -11.82
CA SER A 358 38.58 -10.34 -11.99
C SER A 358 39.28 -11.68 -11.72
N GLN A 359 38.55 -12.78 -11.51
CA GLN A 359 39.17 -14.12 -11.56
C GLN A 359 39.40 -14.49 -13.04
N PRO A 360 40.65 -14.66 -13.49
CA PRO A 360 40.90 -15.15 -14.84
C PRO A 360 40.45 -16.60 -14.91
N ASN A 361 39.70 -16.92 -15.97
CA ASN A 361 39.33 -18.26 -16.37
C ASN A 361 40.61 -19.04 -16.73
N GLY A 362 41.24 -19.68 -15.74
CA GLY A 362 42.38 -20.55 -15.93
C GLY A 362 41.93 -21.93 -16.37
N GLY A 363 41.65 -22.08 -17.67
CA GLY A 363 41.28 -23.36 -18.27
C GLY A 363 41.93 -23.58 -19.63
N GLY A 364 42.95 -24.45 -19.67
CA GLY A 364 43.04 -25.46 -20.72
C GLY A 364 44.38 -25.69 -21.45
N THR A 365 44.82 -26.96 -21.40
CA THR A 365 45.71 -27.71 -22.33
C THR A 365 47.21 -27.46 -22.18
N GLY A 366 48.11 -28.45 -22.10
CA GLY A 366 48.07 -29.91 -22.12
C GLY A 366 49.51 -30.38 -22.34
N ASP A 367 49.98 -31.43 -21.66
CA ASP A 367 51.08 -32.25 -22.20
C ASP A 367 51.00 -33.67 -21.67
N ALA A 368 51.27 -34.60 -22.57
CA ALA A 368 51.19 -36.04 -22.39
C ALA A 368 52.61 -36.64 -22.39
N GLY A 369 52.82 -37.62 -21.53
CA GLY A 369 54.02 -38.47 -21.48
C GLY A 369 54.50 -38.61 -20.04
N GLY A 370 54.71 -39.79 -19.46
CA GLY A 370 54.78 -41.15 -19.97
C GLY A 370 55.69 -41.92 -18.99
N GLY A 371 55.27 -43.12 -18.57
CA GLY A 371 56.04 -44.05 -17.72
C GLY A 371 56.13 -43.65 -16.24
N SER A 372 56.26 -44.53 -15.26
CA SER A 372 56.18 -45.99 -15.11
C SER A 372 56.63 -46.25 -13.67
N ASP A 373 56.06 -47.27 -13.02
CA ASP A 373 56.61 -47.95 -11.83
C ASP A 373 56.73 -47.11 -10.54
N SER A 374 56.60 -47.62 -9.31
CA SER A 374 56.26 -48.91 -8.73
C SER A 374 56.26 -48.69 -7.20
N ALA A 375 55.34 -49.35 -6.51
CA ALA A 375 55.44 -49.95 -5.17
C ALA A 375 56.27 -49.34 -4.02
N ALA A 376 55.69 -49.55 -2.82
CA ALA A 376 56.26 -49.59 -1.47
C ALA A 376 56.51 -48.23 -0.80
N ASN A 377 56.11 -47.99 0.45
CA ASN A 377 55.77 -48.90 1.56
C ASN A 377 54.80 -48.21 2.51
#